data_AF-A0A3S0V9C8-F1
#
_entry.id   AF-A0A3S0V9C8-F1
#
_cell.length_a   1.000
_cell.length_b   1.000
_cell.length_c   1.000
_cell.angle_alpha   90.00
_cell.angle_beta   90.00
_cell.angle_gamma   90.00
#
_symmetry.space_group_name_H-M   'P 1'
#
loop_
_entity.id
_entity.type
_entity.pdbx_description
1 polymer ?
#
loop_
_entity_poly.entity_id
_entity_poly.type
_entity_poly.pdbx_seq_one_letter_code
_entity_poly.pdbx_strand_id
1 'polypeptide(L)'
;MYFRILKSGCRIEKLQLTEKQRFDPCLALYMIIAWRILYLTVLSRECPEANCELVFSTEEWKIAYIILKKEAPPNKHPSSSMMMKMIASIGGYLNRKNDPDPGPATLWIGLQRLKDFLLAQKTIKEITYG
;
A
#
# COMPACT_ATOMS: atom_id res chain seq x y z
N MET A 1 10.81 -14.52 -0.32
CA MET A 1 10.16 -13.20 -0.52
C MET A 1 9.87 -12.50 0.79
N TYR A 2 9.14 -13.12 1.72
CA TYR A 2 8.78 -12.56 3.04
C TYR A 2 9.89 -11.81 3.81
N PHE A 3 11.02 -12.47 4.12
CA PHE A 3 12.11 -11.82 4.87
C PHE A 3 12.73 -10.62 4.14
N ARG A 4 12.70 -10.61 2.80
CA ARG A 4 13.13 -9.45 2.01
C ARG A 4 12.17 -8.28 2.17
N ILE A 5 10.86 -8.55 2.29
CA ILE A 5 9.86 -7.51 2.61
C ILE A 5 10.14 -6.94 4.00
N LEU A 6 10.28 -7.82 5.00
CA LEU A 6 10.51 -7.41 6.39
C LEU A 6 11.81 -6.59 6.56
N LYS A 7 12.93 -7.09 6.02
CA LYS A 7 14.26 -6.49 6.17
C LYS A 7 14.50 -5.30 5.25
N SER A 8 14.24 -5.45 3.95
CA SER A 8 14.60 -4.42 2.96
C SER A 8 13.44 -3.49 2.59
N GLY A 9 12.21 -4.00 2.61
CA GLY A 9 11.00 -3.21 2.35
C GLY A 9 10.62 -2.35 3.55
N CYS A 10 10.26 -2.98 4.65
CA CYS A 10 9.86 -2.33 5.90
C CYS A 10 11.05 -1.82 6.73
N ARG A 11 12.28 -2.22 6.40
CA ARG A 11 13.54 -1.72 7.01
C ARG A 11 13.62 -1.96 8.52
N ILE A 12 13.15 -3.11 9.01
CA ILE A 12 13.14 -3.43 10.44
C ILE A 12 14.52 -3.32 11.10
N GLU A 13 15.58 -3.67 10.38
CA GLU A 13 16.97 -3.62 10.88
C GLU A 13 17.51 -2.18 11.05
N LYS A 14 16.79 -1.18 10.52
CA LYS A 14 17.11 0.24 10.75
C LYS A 14 16.44 0.80 11.99
N LEU A 15 15.53 0.06 12.63
CA LEU A 15 14.95 0.49 13.90
C LEU A 15 16.03 0.45 14.98
N GLN A 16 16.30 1.58 15.61
CA GLN A 16 17.29 1.72 16.69
C GLN A 16 16.71 1.29 18.05
N LEU A 17 15.93 0.22 18.08
CA LEU A 17 15.38 -0.34 19.32
C LEU A 17 16.42 -1.27 19.95
N THR A 18 17.09 -0.81 21.00
CA THR A 18 18.18 -1.53 21.67
C THR A 18 17.68 -2.51 22.74
N GLU A 19 16.48 -2.29 23.28
CA GLU A 19 15.87 -3.16 24.29
C GLU A 19 15.00 -4.24 23.66
N LYS A 20 15.30 -5.52 23.96
CA LYS A 20 14.54 -6.67 23.45
C LYS A 20 13.04 -6.59 23.74
N GLN A 21 12.67 -6.16 24.95
CA GLN A 21 11.25 -6.03 25.35
C GLN A 21 10.47 -5.06 24.48
N ARG A 22 11.13 -4.07 23.86
CA ARG A 22 10.52 -3.12 22.92
C ARG A 22 10.61 -3.61 21.47
N PHE A 23 11.70 -4.32 21.16
CA PHE A 23 11.92 -4.84 19.82
C PHE A 23 10.95 -5.98 19.47
N ASP A 24 10.69 -6.93 20.38
CA ASP A 24 9.87 -8.11 20.08
C ASP A 24 8.42 -7.76 19.65
N PRO A 25 7.69 -6.87 20.36
CA PRO A 25 6.35 -6.44 19.92
C PRO A 25 6.38 -5.68 18.59
N CYS A 26 7.42 -4.86 18.38
CA CYS A 26 7.61 -4.13 17.14
C CYS A 26 7.85 -5.11 15.97
N LEU A 27 8.75 -6.07 16.16
CA LEU A 27 9.03 -7.12 15.19
C LEU A 27 7.75 -7.89 14.85
N ALA A 28 6.95 -8.27 15.84
CA ALA A 28 5.67 -8.95 15.63
C ALA A 28 4.71 -8.14 14.74
N LEU A 29 4.57 -6.84 14.99
CA LEU A 29 3.75 -5.95 14.16
C LEU A 29 4.27 -5.90 12.72
N TYR A 30 5.57 -5.71 12.54
CA TYR A 30 6.19 -5.65 11.22
C TYR A 30 6.13 -6.99 10.47
N MET A 31 6.11 -8.12 11.17
CA MET A 31 5.88 -9.44 10.58
C MET A 31 4.46 -9.55 9.98
N ILE A 32 3.43 -9.08 10.69
CA ILE A 32 2.05 -9.05 10.18
C ILE A 32 1.94 -8.16 8.94
N ILE A 33 2.58 -6.98 8.98
CA ILE A 33 2.62 -6.05 7.86
C ILE A 33 3.33 -6.69 6.64
N ALA A 34 4.49 -7.30 6.86
CA ALA A 34 5.26 -7.94 5.80
C ALA A 34 4.46 -9.09 5.16
N TRP A 35 3.69 -9.85 5.96
CA TRP A 35 2.78 -10.88 5.47
C TRP A 35 1.66 -10.26 4.64
N ARG A 36 1.03 -9.16 5.08
CA ARG A 36 -0.03 -8.48 4.30
C ARG A 36 0.50 -8.02 2.94
N ILE A 37 1.69 -7.40 2.89
CA ILE A 37 2.30 -6.98 1.60
C ILE A 37 2.57 -8.20 0.72
N LEU A 38 3.09 -9.29 1.30
CA LEU A 38 3.32 -10.53 0.55
C LEU A 38 2.02 -11.07 -0.04
N TYR A 39 0.97 -11.17 0.78
CA TYR A 39 -0.35 -11.62 0.37
C TYR A 39 -0.90 -10.79 -0.78
N LEU A 40 -0.87 -9.46 -0.67
CA LEU A 40 -1.32 -8.55 -1.72
C LEU A 40 -0.52 -8.74 -3.01
N THR A 41 0.80 -8.89 -2.91
CA THR A 41 1.70 -9.08 -4.07
C THR A 41 1.38 -10.37 -4.80
N VAL A 42 1.14 -11.47 -4.06
CA VAL A 42 0.79 -12.76 -4.65
C VAL A 42 -0.60 -12.70 -5.25
N LEU A 43 -1.59 -12.18 -4.52
CA LEU A 43 -2.97 -12.07 -4.99
C LEU A 43 -3.09 -11.30 -6.30
N SER A 44 -2.36 -10.18 -6.45
CA SER A 44 -2.40 -9.40 -7.69
C SER A 44 -1.73 -10.07 -8.88
N ARG A 45 -0.85 -11.05 -8.64
CA ARG A 45 -0.19 -11.83 -9.70
C ARG A 45 -1.04 -13.02 -10.12
N GLU A 46 -1.61 -13.73 -9.15
CA GLU A 46 -2.46 -14.89 -9.41
C GLU A 46 -3.83 -14.48 -9.96
N CYS A 47 -4.39 -13.37 -9.47
CA CYS A 47 -5.74 -12.90 -9.82
C CYS A 47 -5.72 -11.42 -10.26
N PRO A 48 -5.01 -11.06 -11.34
CA PRO A 48 -4.77 -9.66 -11.73
C PRO A 48 -6.04 -8.89 -12.11
N GLU A 49 -7.03 -9.59 -12.67
CA GLU A 49 -8.32 -9.03 -13.13
C GLU A 49 -9.40 -9.04 -12.04
N ALA A 50 -9.11 -9.56 -10.84
CA ALA A 50 -10.07 -9.57 -9.75
C ALA A 50 -10.46 -8.15 -9.32
N ASN A 51 -11.66 -8.02 -8.77
CA ASN A 51 -12.12 -6.76 -8.18
C ASN A 51 -11.20 -6.34 -7.03
N CYS A 52 -10.62 -5.13 -7.10
CA CYS A 52 -9.77 -4.61 -6.02
C CYS A 52 -10.53 -4.40 -4.70
N GLU A 53 -11.86 -4.21 -4.77
CA GLU A 53 -12.70 -4.02 -3.59
C GLU A 53 -12.84 -5.25 -2.70
N LEU A 54 -12.38 -6.43 -3.16
CA LEU A 54 -12.26 -7.61 -2.31
C LEU A 54 -11.23 -7.44 -1.18
N VAL A 55 -10.34 -6.46 -1.32
CA VAL A 55 -9.24 -6.22 -0.36
C VAL A 55 -9.13 -4.77 0.07
N PHE A 56 -9.46 -3.83 -0.83
CA PHE A 56 -9.40 -2.40 -0.59
C PHE A 56 -10.80 -1.81 -0.45
N SER A 57 -10.98 -0.81 0.41
CA SER A 57 -12.26 -0.10 0.48
C SER A 57 -12.49 0.75 -0.76
N THR A 58 -13.76 1.12 -1.00
CA THR A 58 -14.10 2.06 -2.06
C THR A 58 -13.38 3.40 -1.92
N GLU A 59 -13.12 3.84 -0.70
CA GLU A 59 -12.40 5.08 -0.40
C GLU A 59 -10.91 4.95 -0.72
N GLU A 60 -10.29 3.82 -0.38
CA GLU A 60 -8.88 3.53 -0.64
C GLU A 60 -8.56 3.64 -2.14
N TRP A 61 -9.30 2.94 -3.00
CA TRP A 61 -9.00 2.98 -4.43
C TRP A 61 -9.36 4.31 -5.07
N LYS A 62 -10.44 4.97 -4.64
CA LYS A 62 -10.82 6.29 -5.15
C LYS A 62 -9.78 7.34 -4.81
N ILE A 63 -9.26 7.35 -3.58
CA ILE A 63 -8.24 8.32 -3.19
C ILE A 63 -6.91 8.03 -3.91
N ALA A 64 -6.54 6.75 -4.07
CA ALA A 64 -5.36 6.39 -4.86
C ALA A 64 -5.48 6.88 -6.31
N TYR A 65 -6.67 6.73 -6.92
CA TYR A 65 -6.95 7.24 -8.27
C TYR A 65 -6.80 8.76 -8.34
N ILE A 66 -7.46 9.50 -7.43
CA ILE A 66 -7.42 10.97 -7.40
C ILE A 66 -5.99 11.48 -7.27
N ILE A 67 -5.19 10.90 -6.37
CA ILE A 67 -3.80 11.33 -6.14
C ILE A 67 -2.93 11.15 -7.40
N LEU A 68 -3.11 10.06 -8.14
CA LEU A 68 -2.28 9.76 -9.30
C LEU A 68 -2.76 10.42 -10.59
N LYS A 69 -4.08 10.43 -10.80
CA LYS A 69 -4.70 10.90 -12.05
C LYS A 69 -5.10 12.36 -11.99
N LYS A 70 -5.31 12.91 -10.78
CA LYS A 70 -5.80 14.28 -10.57
C LYS A 70 -7.15 14.53 -11.24
N GLU A 71 -7.98 13.50 -11.29
CA GLU A 71 -9.28 13.46 -11.94
C GLU A 71 -10.31 12.80 -11.02
N ALA A 72 -11.60 13.00 -11.31
CA ALA A 72 -12.67 12.28 -10.63
C ALA A 72 -12.55 10.77 -10.88
N PRO A 73 -12.68 9.92 -9.85
CA PRO A 73 -12.60 8.48 -10.03
C PRO A 73 -13.79 7.99 -10.87
N PRO A 74 -13.58 6.98 -11.73
CA PRO A 74 -14.66 6.38 -12.51
C PRO A 74 -15.70 5.70 -11.62
N ASN A 75 -16.85 5.34 -12.18
CA ASN A 75 -17.86 4.57 -11.44
C ASN A 75 -17.46 3.11 -11.21
N LYS A 76 -16.64 2.55 -12.12
CA LYS A 76 -16.16 1.18 -12.04
C LYS A 76 -14.80 1.13 -11.33
N HIS A 77 -14.69 0.23 -10.36
CA HIS A 77 -13.43 -0.03 -9.67
C HIS A 77 -12.34 -0.54 -10.64
N PRO A 78 -11.05 -0.29 -10.36
CA PRO A 78 -9.95 -0.88 -11.10
C PRO A 78 -9.82 -2.39 -10.80
N SER A 79 -8.98 -3.08 -11.59
CA SER A 79 -8.55 -4.44 -11.29
C SER A 79 -7.55 -4.46 -10.13
N SER A 80 -7.35 -5.62 -9.50
CA SER A 80 -6.39 -5.80 -8.40
C SER A 80 -4.97 -5.42 -8.83
N SER A 81 -4.55 -5.79 -10.04
CA SER A 81 -3.25 -5.45 -10.60
C SER A 81 -3.10 -3.94 -10.83
N MET A 82 -4.14 -3.29 -11.35
CA MET A 82 -4.13 -1.83 -11.55
C MET A 82 -4.09 -1.09 -10.22
N MET A 83 -4.85 -1.53 -9.22
CA MET A 83 -4.80 -0.98 -7.86
C MET A 83 -3.42 -1.12 -7.24
N MET A 84 -2.79 -2.29 -7.34
CA MET A 84 -1.43 -2.51 -6.82
C MET A 84 -0.39 -1.64 -7.52
N LYS A 85 -0.48 -1.45 -8.84
CA LYS A 85 0.37 -0.51 -9.57
C LYS A 85 0.15 0.93 -9.10
N MET A 86 -1.09 1.35 -8.86
CA MET A 86 -1.38 2.68 -8.32
C MET A 86 -0.74 2.88 -6.93
N ILE A 87 -0.97 1.96 -6.00
CA ILE A 87 -0.36 2.01 -4.67
C ILE A 87 1.17 2.09 -4.79
N ALA A 88 1.77 1.24 -5.60
CA ALA A 88 3.22 1.26 -5.81
C ALA A 88 3.71 2.59 -6.39
N SER A 89 2.97 3.18 -7.33
CA SER A 89 3.32 4.47 -7.93
C SER A 89 3.33 5.60 -6.91
N ILE A 90 2.35 5.60 -5.99
CA ILE A 90 2.35 6.51 -4.83
C ILE A 90 3.62 6.31 -3.99
N GLY A 91 4.12 5.08 -3.89
CA GLY A 91 5.37 4.72 -3.23
C GLY A 91 6.65 4.94 -4.04
N GLY A 92 6.58 5.50 -5.26
CA GLY A 92 7.73 5.81 -6.11
C GLY A 92 8.02 4.81 -7.23
N TYR A 93 7.14 3.85 -7.49
CA TYR A 93 7.22 3.01 -8.69
C TYR A 93 6.89 3.84 -9.94
N LEU A 94 7.74 3.75 -10.96
CA LEU A 94 7.61 4.61 -12.14
C LEU A 94 6.55 4.12 -13.12
N ASN A 95 6.21 2.83 -13.07
CA ASN A 95 5.16 2.22 -13.88
C ASN A 95 5.35 2.44 -15.40
N ARG A 96 6.58 2.27 -15.88
CA ARG A 96 6.90 2.32 -17.32
C ARG A 96 6.42 1.04 -18.00
N LYS A 97 6.27 1.08 -19.33
CA LYS A 97 5.73 -0.03 -20.14
C LYS A 97 6.42 -1.39 -19.90
N ASN A 98 7.74 -1.37 -19.67
CA ASN A 98 8.56 -2.57 -19.50
C ASN A 98 9.11 -2.71 -18.06
N ASP A 99 8.60 -1.93 -17.12
CA ASP A 99 8.99 -2.10 -15.72
C ASP A 99 8.45 -3.46 -15.22
N PRO A 100 9.23 -4.21 -14.41
CA PRO A 100 8.73 -5.41 -13.77
C PRO A 100 7.65 -5.06 -12.75
N ASP A 101 6.89 -6.06 -12.31
CA ASP A 101 5.89 -5.87 -11.26
C ASP A 101 6.44 -5.12 -10.04
N PRO A 102 5.60 -4.28 -9.39
CA PRO A 102 6.02 -3.52 -8.23
C PRO A 102 6.73 -4.32 -7.14
N GLY A 103 7.80 -3.71 -6.61
CA GLY A 103 8.55 -4.28 -5.51
C GLY A 103 7.85 -4.10 -4.15
N PRO A 104 8.20 -4.91 -3.14
CA PRO A 104 7.63 -4.77 -1.80
C PRO A 104 7.90 -3.42 -1.12
N ALA A 105 9.04 -2.78 -1.43
CA ALA A 105 9.39 -1.49 -0.85
C ALA A 105 8.48 -0.36 -1.33
N THR A 106 8.19 -0.30 -2.64
CA THR A 106 7.26 0.69 -3.21
C THR A 106 5.84 0.45 -2.72
N LEU A 107 5.44 -0.82 -2.55
CA LEU A 107 4.13 -1.15 -1.97
C LEU A 107 4.01 -0.73 -0.51
N TRP A 108 5.04 -0.99 0.32
CA TRP A 108 5.08 -0.54 1.71
C TRP A 108 4.90 0.98 1.83
N ILE A 109 5.74 1.74 1.12
CA ILE A 109 5.70 3.21 1.14
C ILE A 109 4.35 3.71 0.61
N GLY A 110 3.86 3.10 -0.47
CA GLY A 110 2.57 3.42 -1.08
C GLY A 110 1.39 3.25 -0.13
N LEU A 111 1.33 2.11 0.58
CA LEU A 111 0.28 1.81 1.56
C LEU A 111 0.29 2.79 2.74
N GLN A 112 1.48 3.14 3.24
CA GLN A 112 1.60 4.15 4.31
C GLN A 112 1.06 5.52 3.85
N ARG A 113 1.52 5.99 2.69
CA ARG A 113 1.06 7.27 2.12
C ARG A 113 -0.44 7.27 1.81
N LEU A 114 -0.98 6.16 1.33
CA LEU A 114 -2.42 6.03 1.09
C LEU A 114 -3.22 6.24 2.37
N LYS A 115 -2.77 5.66 3.48
CA LYS A 115 -3.38 5.86 4.79
C LYS A 115 -3.34 7.33 5.23
N ASP A 116 -2.21 8.01 4.99
CA ASP A 116 -2.06 9.43 5.31
C ASP A 116 -3.04 10.30 4.49
N PHE A 117 -3.22 9.98 3.19
CA PHE A 117 -4.18 10.68 2.33
C PHE A 117 -5.63 10.46 2.74
N LEU A 118 -5.99 9.25 3.17
CA LEU A 118 -7.33 8.96 3.70
C LEU A 118 -7.61 9.73 4.98
N LEU A 119 -6.62 9.80 5.88
CA LEU A 119 -6.74 10.60 7.09
C LEU A 119 -6.97 12.07 6.76
N ALA A 120 -6.17 12.64 5.86
CA ALA A 120 -6.34 14.03 5.42
C ALA A 120 -7.73 14.27 4.80
N GLN A 121 -8.19 13.39 3.92
CA GLN A 121 -9.51 13.49 3.32
C GLN A 121 -10.62 13.46 4.38
N LYS A 122 -10.53 12.55 5.34
CA LYS A 122 -11.50 12.41 6.42
C LYS A 122 -11.56 13.67 7.27
N THR A 123 -10.41 14.17 7.70
CA THR A 123 -10.31 15.40 8.51
C THR A 123 -10.85 16.63 7.76
N ILE A 124 -10.52 16.78 6.47
CA ILE A 124 -11.06 17.89 5.66
C ILE A 124 -12.58 17.82 5.55
N LYS A 125 -13.15 16.62 5.32
CA LYS A 125 -14.60 16.43 5.27
C LYS A 125 -15.26 16.78 6.60
N GLU A 126 -14.69 16.35 7.72
CA GLU A 126 -15.19 16.66 9.06
C GLU A 126 -15.19 18.17 9.34
N ILE A 127 -14.17 18.91 8.90
CA ILE A 127 -14.12 20.37 9.09
C ILE A 127 -15.08 21.12 8.15
N THR A 128 -15.27 20.60 6.92
CA THR A 128 -16.07 21.31 5.90
C THR A 128 -17.56 21.06 6.05
N TYR A 129 -17.95 19.89 6.55
CA TYR A 129 -19.34 19.43 6.58
C TYR A 129 -19.82 18.96 7.97
N GLY A 130 -18.95 18.97 8.98
CA GLY A 130 -19.31 18.75 10.38
C GLY A 130 -19.56 20.07 11.09
#